data_AF-A0A484ID15-F1
#
_entry.id   AF-A0A484ID15-F1
#
_cell.length_a   1.000
_cell.length_b   1.000
_cell.length_c   1.000
_cell.angle_alpha   90.00
_cell.angle_beta   90.00
_cell.angle_gamma   90.00
#
_symmetry.space_group_name_H-M   'P 1'
#
loop_
_entity.id
_entity.type
_entity.pdbx_description
1 polymer ?
#
loop_
_entity_poly.entity_id
_entity_poly.type
_entity_poly.pdbx_seq_one_letter_code
_entity_poly.pdbx_strand_id
1 'polypeptide(L)'
;MNQLNNMTRLPKSIKSHYFDSLVINLENLRTLLQQYKIENDESEEVCILISRIYNHKVDYLLASCGDDWNKLELFSSPLIIFVQSIGELLGQNNTNISSECKLILYSYTKTLEAWMIW
;
A
#
# COMPACT_ATOMS: atom_id res chain seq x y z
N MET A 1 -38.60 13.30 23.73
CA MET A 1 -38.46 12.66 22.40
C MET A 1 -36.98 12.51 22.12
N ASN A 2 -36.41 11.32 22.34
CA ASN A 2 -35.01 11.03 21.97
C ASN A 2 -35.01 10.39 20.59
N GLN A 3 -34.56 11.14 19.57
CA GLN A 3 -34.26 10.56 18.26
C GLN A 3 -32.91 9.85 18.35
N LEU A 4 -32.96 8.53 18.43
CA LEU A 4 -31.81 7.66 18.25
C LEU A 4 -31.45 7.70 16.76
N ASN A 5 -30.45 8.50 16.39
CA ASN A 5 -29.86 8.49 15.05
C ASN A 5 -29.18 7.12 14.82
N ASN A 6 -29.93 6.17 14.26
CA ASN A 6 -29.38 4.99 13.59
C ASN A 6 -28.63 5.46 12.34
N MET A 7 -27.40 5.95 12.51
CA MET A 7 -26.44 5.97 11.42
C MET A 7 -26.00 4.54 11.16
N THR A 8 -26.80 3.77 10.41
CA THR A 8 -26.27 2.61 9.70
C THR A 8 -25.23 3.13 8.72
N ARG A 9 -23.96 3.16 9.14
CA ARG A 9 -22.84 3.43 8.24
C ARG A 9 -22.97 2.44 7.08
N LEU A 10 -23.20 2.97 5.89
CA LEU A 10 -23.16 2.16 4.68
C LEU A 10 -21.81 1.42 4.65
N PRO A 11 -21.78 0.12 4.31
CA PRO A 11 -20.53 -0.60 4.14
C PRO A 11 -19.65 0.17 3.17
N LYS A 12 -18.40 0.43 3.57
CA LYS A 12 -17.42 1.02 2.67
C LYS A 12 -17.23 0.10 1.47
N SER A 13 -17.03 0.69 0.29
CA SER A 13 -16.69 -0.12 -0.89
C SER A 13 -15.35 -0.81 -0.67
N ILE A 14 -15.15 -1.97 -1.28
CA ILE A 14 -13.89 -2.71 -1.22
C ILE A 14 -12.75 -1.81 -1.70
N LYS A 15 -12.94 -1.06 -2.79
CA LYS A 15 -11.96 -0.07 -3.27
C LYS A 15 -11.58 0.97 -2.20
N SER A 16 -12.53 1.42 -1.38
CA SER A 16 -12.24 2.32 -0.26
C SER A 16 -11.35 1.66 0.79
N HIS A 17 -11.51 0.36 1.07
CA HIS A 17 -10.66 -0.36 2.03
C HIS A 17 -9.21 -0.48 1.55
N TYR A 18 -8.99 -0.77 0.26
CA TYR A 18 -7.66 -0.79 -0.33
C TYR A 18 -7.01 0.60 -0.27
N PHE A 19 -7.77 1.65 -0.61
CA PHE A 19 -7.27 3.02 -0.55
C PHE A 19 -6.91 3.46 0.87
N ASP A 20 -7.78 3.21 1.85
CA ASP A 20 -7.51 3.53 3.26
C ASP A 20 -6.24 2.82 3.75
N SER A 21 -6.05 1.55 3.37
CA SER A 21 -4.85 0.80 3.71
C SER A 21 -3.60 1.38 3.04
N LEU A 22 -3.68 1.78 1.77
CA LEU A 22 -2.56 2.41 1.07
C LEU A 22 -2.12 3.70 1.78
N VAL A 23 -3.06 4.56 2.15
CA VAL A 23 -2.77 5.85 2.81
C VAL A 23 -2.01 5.63 4.12
N ILE A 24 -2.50 4.74 4.98
CA ILE A 24 -1.85 4.44 6.27
C ILE A 24 -0.45 3.86 6.06
N ASN A 25 -0.29 2.93 5.11
CA ASN A 25 1.00 2.30 4.85
C ASN A 25 2.02 3.29 4.25
N LEU A 26 1.59 4.19 3.37
CA LEU A 26 2.44 5.26 2.85
C LEU A 26 2.85 6.26 3.93
N GLU A 27 1.95 6.60 4.86
CA GLU A 27 2.27 7.48 5.99
C GLU A 27 3.30 6.85 6.94
N ASN A 28 3.13 5.56 7.25
CA ASN A 28 4.10 4.80 8.04
C ASN A 28 5.47 4.73 7.35
N LEU A 29 5.49 4.44 6.05
CA LEU A 29 6.72 4.40 5.28
C LEU A 29 7.39 5.78 5.23
N ARG A 30 6.64 6.85 4.96
CA ARG A 30 7.19 8.21 4.93
C ARG A 30 7.79 8.61 6.28
N THR A 31 7.11 8.28 7.37
CA THR A 31 7.62 8.50 8.73
C THR A 31 8.94 7.77 8.95
N LEU A 32 9.04 6.51 8.50
CA LEU A 32 10.27 5.73 8.57
C LEU A 32 11.40 6.38 7.76
N LEU A 33 11.14 6.75 6.50
CA LEU A 33 12.15 7.37 5.63
C LEU A 33 12.69 8.68 6.24
N GLN A 34 11.82 9.49 6.84
CA GLN A 34 12.20 10.70 7.56
C GLN A 34 13.05 10.41 8.80
N GLN A 35 12.76 9.36 9.57
CA GLN A 35 13.58 8.94 10.71
C GLN A 35 15.01 8.56 10.28
N TYR A 36 15.15 7.96 9.09
CA TYR A 36 16.44 7.65 8.47
C TYR A 36 17.04 8.84 7.69
N LYS A 37 16.45 10.03 7.78
CA LYS A 37 16.95 11.28 7.15
C LYS A 37 17.01 11.23 5.62
N ILE A 38 16.18 10.40 4.99
CA ILE A 38 15.95 10.48 3.54
C ILE A 38 15.33 11.85 3.22
N GLU A 39 15.78 12.47 2.14
CA GLU A 39 15.29 13.78 1.72
C GLU A 39 13.78 13.76 1.47
N ASN A 40 13.10 14.89 1.74
CA ASN A 40 11.65 14.96 1.59
C ASN A 40 11.22 14.71 0.14
N ASP A 41 11.94 15.25 -0.83
CA ASP A 41 11.63 15.09 -2.26
C ASP A 41 11.79 13.63 -2.70
N GLU A 42 12.85 12.95 -2.24
CA GLU A 42 13.05 11.52 -2.50
C GLU A 42 11.96 10.67 -1.82
N SER A 43 11.61 10.99 -0.57
CA SER A 43 10.55 10.31 0.16
C SER A 43 9.19 10.48 -0.51
N GLU A 44 8.90 11.66 -1.04
CA GLU A 44 7.68 11.94 -1.79
C GLU A 44 7.65 11.17 -3.11
N GLU A 45 8.75 11.19 -3.88
CA GLU A 45 8.88 10.44 -5.14
C GLU A 45 8.66 8.94 -4.90
N VAL A 46 9.28 8.37 -3.87
CA VAL A 46 9.08 6.95 -3.48
C VAL A 46 7.61 6.66 -3.19
N CYS A 47 6.94 7.50 -2.39
CA CYS A 47 5.51 7.33 -2.11
C CYS A 47 4.66 7.40 -3.39
N ILE A 48 4.96 8.33 -4.30
CA ILE A 48 4.25 8.48 -5.58
C ILE A 48 4.44 7.21 -6.42
N LEU A 49 5.66 6.72 -6.57
CA LEU A 49 5.97 5.53 -7.36
C LEU A 49 5.29 4.28 -6.79
N ILE A 50 5.36 4.06 -5.48
CA ILE A 50 4.67 2.95 -4.82
C ILE A 50 3.15 3.06 -5.04
N SER A 51 2.57 4.25 -4.88
CA SER A 51 1.14 4.46 -5.06
C SER A 51 0.68 4.15 -6.49
N ARG A 52 1.50 4.47 -7.51
CA ARG A 52 1.20 4.16 -8.91
C ARG A 52 1.19 2.66 -9.16
N ILE A 53 2.23 1.95 -8.70
CA ILE A 53 2.33 0.49 -8.83
C ILE A 53 1.16 -0.19 -8.11
N TYR A 54 0.88 0.25 -6.88
CA TYR A 54 -0.21 -0.27 -6.06
C TYR A 54 -1.57 -0.12 -6.75
N ASN A 55 -1.90 1.10 -7.21
CA ASN A 55 -3.18 1.37 -7.85
C ASN A 55 -3.34 0.55 -9.14
N HIS A 56 -2.26 0.38 -9.91
CA HIS A 56 -2.29 -0.48 -11.09
C HIS A 56 -2.63 -1.94 -10.74
N LYS A 57 -2.02 -2.49 -9.67
CA LYS A 57 -2.32 -3.84 -9.18
C LYS A 57 -3.76 -3.96 -8.67
N VAL A 58 -4.25 -2.97 -7.92
CA VAL A 58 -5.62 -2.96 -7.41
C VAL A 58 -6.63 -2.86 -8.55
N ASP A 59 -6.42 -2.00 -9.54
CA ASP A 59 -7.33 -1.89 -10.67
C ASP A 59 -7.35 -3.19 -11.51
N TYR A 60 -6.19 -3.85 -11.69
CA TYR A 60 -6.12 -5.18 -12.33
C TYR A 60 -6.90 -6.24 -11.54
N LEU A 61 -6.75 -6.25 -10.22
CA LEU A 61 -7.45 -7.14 -9.31
C LEU A 61 -8.97 -6.94 -9.39
N LEU A 62 -9.42 -5.69 -9.26
CA LEU A 62 -10.85 -5.35 -9.31
C LEU A 62 -11.46 -5.72 -10.67
N ALA A 63 -10.73 -5.49 -11.77
CA ALA A 63 -11.16 -5.92 -13.10
C ALA A 63 -11.24 -7.45 -13.23
N SER A 64 -10.31 -8.18 -12.60
CA SER A 64 -10.26 -9.65 -12.62
C SER A 64 -11.36 -10.30 -11.78
N CYS A 65 -11.80 -9.63 -10.70
CA CYS A 65 -12.94 -10.07 -9.90
C CYS A 65 -14.26 -9.95 -10.66
N GLY A 66 -14.45 -8.85 -11.41
CA GLY A 66 -15.74 -8.53 -12.04
C GLY A 66 -16.83 -8.40 -10.98
N ASP A 67 -17.93 -9.14 -11.14
CA ASP A 67 -19.03 -9.20 -10.17
C ASP A 67 -18.85 -10.30 -9.09
N ASP A 68 -17.82 -11.14 -9.23
CA ASP A 68 -17.53 -12.24 -8.31
C ASP A 68 -16.50 -11.83 -7.26
N TRP A 69 -17.01 -11.20 -6.20
CA TRP A 69 -16.20 -10.70 -5.10
C TRP A 69 -15.60 -11.79 -4.21
N ASN A 70 -16.03 -13.05 -4.30
CA ASN A 70 -15.38 -14.15 -3.57
C ASN A 70 -13.96 -14.41 -4.08
N LYS A 71 -13.66 -13.99 -5.32
CA LYS A 71 -12.30 -14.02 -5.84
C LYS A 71 -11.35 -13.11 -5.06
N LEU A 72 -11.84 -12.09 -4.36
CA LEU A 72 -10.99 -11.28 -3.46
C LEU A 72 -10.40 -12.09 -2.32
N GLU A 73 -11.01 -13.18 -1.87
CA GLU A 73 -10.37 -14.05 -0.87
C GLU A 73 -9.13 -14.73 -1.44
N LEU A 74 -9.09 -14.94 -2.77
CA LEU A 74 -7.92 -15.44 -3.49
C LEU A 74 -6.93 -14.31 -3.82
N PHE A 75 -7.39 -13.06 -3.87
CA PHE A 75 -6.55 -11.91 -4.17
C PHE A 75 -6.04 -11.22 -2.90
N SER A 76 -4.76 -10.90 -2.92
CA SER A 76 -3.97 -10.64 -1.71
C SER A 76 -4.49 -9.46 -0.86
N SER A 77 -4.32 -9.58 0.46
CA SER A 77 -4.53 -8.50 1.44
C SER A 77 -3.97 -7.16 0.93
N PRO A 78 -4.63 -6.01 1.18
CA PRO A 78 -4.10 -4.69 0.83
C PRO A 78 -2.65 -4.47 1.27
N LEU A 79 -2.23 -5.05 2.39
CA LEU A 79 -0.84 -5.01 2.87
C LEU A 79 0.11 -5.80 1.96
N ILE A 80 -0.30 -6.98 1.48
CA ILE A 80 0.50 -7.78 0.56
C ILE A 80 0.72 -7.02 -0.74
N ILE A 81 -0.32 -6.39 -1.31
CA ILE A 81 -0.18 -5.58 -2.53
C ILE A 81 0.79 -4.41 -2.30
N PHE A 82 0.73 -3.78 -1.13
CA PHE A 82 1.65 -2.72 -0.76
C PHE A 82 3.10 -3.20 -0.72
N VAL A 83 3.37 -4.32 -0.03
CA VAL A 83 4.71 -4.95 0.03
C VAL A 83 5.21 -5.33 -1.36
N GLN A 84 4.36 -5.95 -2.19
CA GLN A 84 4.69 -6.28 -3.58
C GLN A 84 5.00 -5.06 -4.43
N SER A 85 4.33 -3.93 -4.17
CA SER A 85 4.57 -2.68 -4.88
C SER A 85 5.95 -2.09 -4.56
N ILE A 86 6.41 -2.23 -3.31
CA ILE A 86 7.78 -1.87 -2.92
C ILE A 86 8.79 -2.82 -3.58
N GLY A 87 8.53 -4.13 -3.56
CA GLY A 87 9.39 -5.11 -4.21
C GLY A 87 9.55 -4.85 -5.72
N GLU A 88 8.46 -4.52 -6.40
CA GLU A 88 8.50 -4.16 -7.82
C GLU A 88 9.29 -2.86 -8.07
N LEU A 89 9.10 -1.83 -7.24
CA LEU A 89 9.90 -0.60 -7.31
C LEU A 89 11.40 -0.88 -7.16
N LEU A 90 11.78 -1.76 -6.22
CA LEU A 90 13.17 -2.16 -5.99
C LEU A 90 13.77 -2.97 -7.15
N GLY A 91 12.93 -3.69 -7.89
CA GLY A 91 13.33 -4.41 -9.10
C GLY A 91 13.53 -3.51 -10.33
N GLN A 92 13.07 -2.26 -10.29
CA GLN A 92 13.26 -1.29 -11.37
C GLN A 92 14.60 -0.57 -11.24
N ASN A 93 15.26 -0.31 -12.37
CA ASN A 93 16.46 0.52 -12.42
C ASN A 93 16.11 2.01 -12.27
N ASN A 94 15.69 2.40 -11.06
CA ASN A 94 15.32 3.77 -10.74
C ASN A 94 16.54 4.52 -10.18
N THR A 95 17.17 5.38 -10.97
CA THR A 95 18.37 6.14 -10.57
C THR A 95 18.06 7.29 -9.62
N ASN A 96 16.80 7.71 -9.54
CA ASN A 96 16.35 8.82 -8.69
C ASN A 96 16.17 8.41 -7.21
N ILE A 97 16.26 7.12 -6.92
CA ILE A 97 16.20 6.59 -5.55
C ILE A 97 17.61 6.15 -5.16
N SER A 98 18.12 6.77 -4.10
CA SER A 98 19.41 6.50 -3.49
C SER A 98 19.54 5.05 -3.04
N SER A 99 20.78 4.56 -2.95
CA SER A 99 21.07 3.23 -2.43
C SER A 99 20.66 3.09 -0.96
N GLU A 100 20.71 4.18 -0.19
CA GLU A 100 20.29 4.20 1.21
C GLU A 100 18.77 4.01 1.32
N CYS A 101 17.99 4.76 0.56
CA CYS A 101 16.54 4.60 0.52
C CYS A 101 16.14 3.19 0.07
N LYS A 102 16.80 2.65 -0.97
CA LYS A 102 16.57 1.26 -1.43
C LYS A 102 16.83 0.23 -0.34
N LEU A 103 17.88 0.41 0.47
CA LEU A 103 18.21 -0.51 1.56
C LEU A 103 17.17 -0.45 2.69
N ILE A 104 16.66 0.75 3.01
CA ILE A 104 15.57 0.93 3.98
C ILE A 104 14.29 0.26 3.46
N LEU A 105 13.90 0.53 2.22
CA LEU A 105 12.74 -0.09 1.58
C LEU A 105 12.84 -1.62 1.56
N TYR A 106 14.01 -2.16 1.24
CA TYR A 106 14.26 -3.60 1.28
C TYR A 106 14.07 -4.17 2.68
N SER A 107 14.69 -3.53 3.68
CA SER A 107 14.63 -3.98 5.07
C SER A 107 13.20 -3.93 5.60
N TYR A 108 12.49 -2.84 5.34
CA TYR A 108 11.09 -2.65 5.69
C TYR A 108 10.18 -3.72 5.06
N THR A 109 10.37 -4.02 3.77
CA THR A 109 9.66 -5.09 3.07
C THR A 109 9.90 -6.44 3.74
N LYS A 110 11.16 -6.78 4.05
CA LYS A 110 11.51 -8.05 4.73
C LYS A 110 10.90 -8.16 6.12
N THR A 111 10.83 -7.06 6.87
CA THR A 111 10.17 -7.04 8.18
C THR A 111 8.66 -7.32 8.05
N LEU A 112 7.98 -6.68 7.11
CA LEU A 112 6.55 -6.93 6.89
C LEU A 112 6.30 -8.36 6.40
N GLU A 113 7.13 -8.87 5.48
CA GLU A 113 7.06 -10.26 5.02
C GLU A 113 7.20 -11.26 6.17
N ALA A 114 8.07 -11.00 7.15
CA ALA A 114 8.23 -11.88 8.31
C ALA A 114 7.02 -11.88 9.26
N TRP A 115 6.20 -10.82 9.25
CA TRP A 115 4.98 -10.71 10.06
C TRP A 115 3.74 -11.24 9.34
N MET A 116 3.77 -11.27 8.01
CA MET A 116 2.73 -11.90 7.22
C MET A 116 2.88 -13.41 7.33
N ILE A 117 1.97 -14.07 8.05
CA ILE A 117 1.84 -15.53 7.97
C ILE A 117 1.27 -15.81 6.57
N TRP A 118 2.11 -16.38 5.70
CA TRP A 118 1.72 -16.81 4.35
C TRP A 118 0.97 -18.13 4.37
#